data_AF-A0A8H5BDC3-F1
#
_entry.id   AF-A0A8H5BDC3-F1
#
_cell.length_a   1.000
_cell.length_b   1.000
_cell.length_c   1.000
_cell.angle_alpha   90.00
_cell.angle_beta   90.00
_cell.angle_gamma   90.00
#
_symmetry.space_group_name_H-M   'P 1'
#
loop_
_entity.id
_entity.type
_entity.pdbx_description
1 polymer ?
#
loop_
_entity_poly.entity_id
_entity_poly.type
_entity_poly.pdbx_seq_one_letter_code
_entity_poly.pdbx_strand_id
1 'polypeptide(L)'
;MAPKTTASSNASPTNAVQTLWKAYRDNTPDRLKFIDSFLFFLMLSGIVQFAYCVLVSNFPYNAFLAGFSSTVGQFVLAASLRSQVNPANKDEFKEVSPERAFADFALGSIVLHFFVYNFLG
;
A
#
# COMPACT_ATOMS: atom_id res chain seq x y z
N MET A 1 53.47 14.43 24.36
CA MET A 1 52.90 14.13 23.02
C MET A 1 51.39 14.21 23.13
N ALA A 2 50.75 15.08 22.34
CA ALA A 2 49.34 15.45 22.46
C ALA A 2 48.37 14.30 22.08
N PRO A 3 47.15 14.25 22.65
CA PRO A 3 46.13 13.29 22.22
C PRO A 3 45.61 13.70 20.84
N LYS A 4 45.62 12.74 19.92
CA LYS A 4 45.12 12.90 18.55
C LYS A 4 43.59 13.01 18.62
N THR A 5 43.06 14.22 18.43
CA THR A 5 41.63 14.49 18.26
C THR A 5 41.12 13.76 17.02
N THR A 6 40.39 12.67 17.24
CA THR A 6 39.61 11.99 16.20
C THR A 6 38.48 12.93 15.79
N ALA A 7 38.57 13.50 14.60
CA ALA A 7 37.54 14.36 14.04
C ALA A 7 36.23 13.58 13.94
N SER A 8 35.21 14.04 14.69
CA SER A 8 33.83 13.60 14.51
C SER A 8 33.39 13.99 13.10
N SER A 9 33.12 13.00 12.25
CA SER A 9 32.56 13.24 10.92
C SER A 9 31.14 13.77 11.08
N ASN A 10 30.99 15.09 10.92
CA ASN A 10 29.71 15.77 10.74
C ASN A 10 29.00 15.20 9.50
N ALA A 11 28.21 14.13 9.67
CA ALA A 11 27.27 13.67 8.66
C ALA A 11 26.20 14.76 8.52
N SER A 12 26.34 15.60 7.49
CA SER A 12 25.30 16.55 7.11
C SER A 12 24.00 15.76 6.85
N PRO A 13 22.83 16.24 7.27
CA PRO A 13 21.55 15.61 6.96
C PRO A 13 21.24 15.87 5.48
N THR A 14 21.97 15.22 4.57
CA THR A 14 21.57 15.10 3.18
C THR A 14 20.17 14.49 3.17
N ASN A 15 19.19 15.33 2.84
CA ASN A 15 17.73 15.08 2.83
C ASN A 15 17.34 13.61 2.92
N ALA A 16 16.95 13.14 4.11
CA ALA A 16 16.53 11.76 4.34
C ALA A 16 15.47 11.30 3.31
N VAL A 17 14.55 12.21 2.94
CA VAL A 17 13.54 11.98 1.89
C VAL A 17 14.17 11.68 0.52
N GLN A 18 15.21 12.41 0.12
CA GLN A 18 15.90 12.16 -1.15
C GLN A 18 16.64 10.83 -1.15
N THR A 19 17.23 10.45 -0.01
CA THR A 19 17.88 9.16 0.16
C THR A 19 16.88 8.01 0.09
N LEU A 20 15.75 8.11 0.80
CA LEU A 20 14.66 7.13 0.75
C LEU A 20 14.06 7.02 -0.65
N TRP A 21 13.85 8.14 -1.34
CA TRP A 21 13.33 8.16 -2.70
C TRP A 21 14.25 7.46 -3.70
N LYS A 22 15.57 7.76 -3.65
CA LYS A 22 16.56 7.08 -4.48
C LYS A 22 16.60 5.58 -4.18
N ALA A 23 16.67 5.21 -2.89
CA ALA A 23 16.67 3.82 -2.47
C ALA A 23 15.42 3.07 -2.94
N TYR A 24 14.23 3.67 -2.79
CA TYR A 24 12.97 3.09 -3.28
C TYR A 24 13.00 2.86 -4.80
N ARG A 25 13.40 3.89 -5.55
CA ARG A 25 13.41 3.84 -7.01
C ARG A 25 14.38 2.79 -7.55
N ASP A 26 15.53 2.65 -6.93
CA ASP A 26 16.62 1.79 -7.38
C ASP A 26 16.47 0.34 -6.89
N ASN A 27 15.86 0.11 -5.72
CA ASN A 27 15.70 -1.25 -5.14
C ASN A 27 14.31 -1.88 -5.35
N THR A 28 13.31 -1.14 -5.83
CA THR A 28 11.95 -1.68 -6.03
C THR A 28 11.72 -2.04 -7.51
N PRO A 29 11.37 -3.29 -7.84
CA PRO A 29 11.00 -3.69 -9.19
C PRO A 29 9.76 -2.95 -9.71
N ASP A 30 9.65 -2.76 -11.03
CA ASP A 30 8.54 -2.00 -11.64
C ASP A 30 7.16 -2.60 -11.39
N ARG A 31 7.06 -3.93 -11.30
CA ARG A 31 5.82 -4.62 -10.92
C ARG A 31 5.35 -4.24 -9.50
N LEU A 32 6.29 -4.09 -8.56
CA LEU A 32 5.96 -3.67 -7.20
C LEU A 32 5.58 -2.19 -7.16
N LYS A 33 6.28 -1.33 -7.92
CA LYS A 33 5.90 0.09 -8.07
C LYS A 33 4.49 0.27 -8.62
N PHE A 34 4.06 -0.61 -9.53
CA PHE A 34 2.68 -0.62 -10.03
C PHE A 34 1.67 -0.95 -8.91
N ILE A 35 1.95 -1.97 -8.09
CA ILE A 35 1.11 -2.32 -6.93
C ILE A 35 1.09 -1.17 -5.91
N ASP A 36 2.24 -0.56 -5.64
CA ASP A 36 2.36 0.59 -4.72
C ASP A 36 1.57 1.81 -5.24
N SER A 37 1.57 2.05 -6.55
CA SER A 37 0.75 3.10 -7.17
C SER A 37 -0.75 2.84 -7.03
N PHE A 38 -1.16 1.57 -7.16
CA PHE A 38 -2.54 1.16 -6.94
C PHE A 38 -2.96 1.29 -5.46
N LEU A 39 -2.08 0.91 -4.52
CA LEU A 39 -2.28 1.13 -3.08
C LEU A 39 -2.46 2.62 -2.75
N PHE A 40 -1.62 3.47 -3.35
CA PHE A 40 -1.73 4.93 -3.18
C PHE A 40 -3.06 5.46 -3.71
N PHE A 41 -3.50 5.00 -4.89
CA PHE A 41 -4.79 5.36 -5.45
C PHE A 41 -5.98 4.94 -4.53
N LEU A 42 -5.95 3.73 -3.98
CA LEU A 42 -6.98 3.25 -3.05
C LEU A 42 -7.03 4.08 -1.78
N MET A 43 -5.86 4.41 -1.22
CA MET A 43 -5.74 5.28 -0.04
C MET A 43 -6.32 6.67 -0.31
N LEU A 44 -5.94 7.30 -1.42
CA LEU A 44 -6.50 8.61 -1.79
C LEU A 44 -8.01 8.56 -2.00
N SER A 45 -8.50 7.50 -2.66
CA SER A 45 -9.94 7.31 -2.89
C SER A 45 -10.71 7.20 -1.57
N GLY A 46 -10.20 6.42 -0.60
CA GLY A 46 -10.79 6.31 0.73
C GLY A 46 -10.78 7.63 1.51
N ILE A 47 -9.69 8.39 1.44
CA ILE A 47 -9.59 9.73 2.06
C ILE A 47 -10.62 10.69 1.45
N VAL A 48 -10.75 10.71 0.13
CA VAL A 48 -11.72 11.58 -0.57
C VAL A 48 -13.15 11.21 -0.21
N GLN A 49 -13.49 9.91 -0.17
CA GLN A 49 -14.82 9.45 0.23
C GLN A 49 -15.13 9.81 1.69
N PHE A 50 -14.17 9.64 2.59
CA PHE A 50 -14.31 10.01 4.00
C PHE A 50 -14.49 11.53 4.16
N ALA A 51 -13.68 12.33 3.47
CA ALA A 51 -13.80 13.78 3.47
C ALA A 51 -15.18 14.24 2.93
N TYR A 52 -15.67 13.63 1.85
CA TYR A 52 -17.00 13.90 1.32
C TYR A 52 -18.10 13.60 2.34
N CYS A 53 -18.02 12.45 3.03
CA CYS A 53 -18.98 12.07 4.05
C CYS A 53 -19.03 13.07 5.23
N VAL A 54 -17.88 13.62 5.63
CA VAL A 54 -17.78 14.56 6.75
C VAL A 54 -18.16 15.99 6.35
N LEU A 55 -17.80 16.42 5.13
CA LEU A 55 -17.92 17.82 4.70
C LEU A 55 -19.21 18.13 3.92
N VAL A 56 -19.76 17.15 3.20
CA VAL A 56 -20.87 17.37 2.26
C VAL A 56 -22.15 16.71 2.75
N SER A 57 -22.18 15.37 2.74
CA SER A 57 -23.35 14.62 3.16
C SER A 57 -23.00 13.16 3.42
N ASN A 58 -23.67 12.59 4.43
CA ASN A 58 -23.63 11.18 4.76
C ASN A 58 -24.85 10.41 4.21
N PHE A 59 -25.70 11.02 3.38
CA PHE A 59 -26.85 10.37 2.75
C PHE A 59 -26.58 10.03 1.27
N PRO A 60 -26.83 8.79 0.80
CA PRO A 60 -27.20 7.61 1.58
C PRO A 60 -25.98 6.94 2.27
N TYR A 61 -26.13 6.61 3.56
CA TYR A 61 -25.02 6.12 4.38
C TYR A 61 -24.50 4.75 3.96
N ASN A 62 -25.37 3.89 3.43
CA ASN A 62 -24.98 2.58 2.91
C ASN A 62 -24.04 2.70 1.70
N ALA A 63 -24.27 3.68 0.82
CA ALA A 63 -23.38 3.91 -0.33
C ALA A 63 -22.00 4.41 0.11
N PHE A 64 -21.95 5.26 1.14
CA PHE A 64 -20.68 5.66 1.75
C PHE A 64 -19.95 4.46 2.33
N LEU A 65 -20.61 3.67 3.18
CA LEU A 65 -20.01 2.48 3.80
C LEU A 65 -19.55 1.46 2.76
N ALA A 66 -20.35 1.22 1.71
CA ALA A 66 -19.99 0.32 0.62
C ALA A 66 -18.74 0.81 -0.13
N GLY A 67 -18.72 2.08 -0.53
CA GLY A 67 -17.57 2.68 -1.21
C GLY A 67 -16.30 2.66 -0.32
N PHE A 68 -16.45 3.08 0.93
CA PHE A 68 -15.32 3.19 1.85
C PHE A 68 -14.75 1.81 2.20
N SER A 69 -15.62 0.85 2.54
CA SER A 69 -15.21 -0.54 2.81
C SER A 69 -14.60 -1.22 1.59
N SER A 70 -15.05 -0.90 0.37
CA SER A 70 -14.43 -1.37 -0.87
C SER A 70 -12.98 -0.88 -0.99
N THR A 71 -12.74 0.42 -0.79
CA THR A 71 -11.37 0.98 -0.87
C THR A 71 -10.43 0.40 0.20
N VAL A 72 -10.92 0.25 1.45
CA VAL A 72 -10.14 -0.32 2.55
C VAL A 72 -9.89 -1.81 2.35
N GLY A 73 -10.91 -2.58 2.00
CA GLY A 73 -10.78 -4.02 1.75
C GLY A 73 -9.83 -4.31 0.59
N GLN A 74 -9.95 -3.55 -0.50
CA GLN A 74 -9.07 -3.71 -1.65
C GLN A 74 -7.63 -3.30 -1.32
N PHE A 75 -7.44 -2.29 -0.46
CA PHE A 75 -6.11 -1.89 0.00
C PHE A 75 -5.45 -3.01 0.80
N VAL A 76 -6.18 -3.66 1.71
CA VAL A 76 -5.66 -4.79 2.50
C VAL A 76 -5.28 -5.96 1.59
N LEU A 77 -6.13 -6.30 0.61
CA LEU A 77 -5.83 -7.36 -0.36
C LEU A 77 -4.61 -7.03 -1.22
N ALA A 78 -4.50 -5.79 -1.72
CA ALA A 78 -3.37 -5.35 -2.52
C ALA A 78 -2.06 -5.31 -1.71
N ALA A 79 -2.11 -4.92 -0.43
CA ALA A 79 -0.97 -4.93 0.46
C ALA A 79 -0.49 -6.36 0.77
N SER A 80 -1.43 -7.29 0.95
CA SER A 80 -1.14 -8.71 1.09
C SER A 80 -0.46 -9.27 -0.17
N LEU A 81 -1.01 -8.97 -1.36
CA LEU A 81 -0.39 -9.32 -2.64
C LEU A 81 1.03 -8.78 -2.73
N ARG A 82 1.23 -7.48 -2.42
CA ARG A 82 2.55 -6.84 -2.41
C ARG A 82 3.53 -7.62 -1.55
N SER A 83 3.14 -7.97 -0.32
CA SER A 83 4.02 -8.70 0.60
C SER A 83 4.41 -10.08 0.04
N GLN A 84 3.45 -10.81 -0.51
CA GLN A 84 3.66 -12.17 -1.04
C GLN A 84 4.50 -12.20 -2.33
N VAL A 85 4.38 -11.19 -3.20
CA VAL A 85 5.14 -11.14 -4.46
C VAL A 85 6.49 -10.42 -4.34
N ASN A 86 6.82 -9.88 -3.17
CA ASN A 86 8.10 -9.23 -2.93
C ASN A 86 9.23 -10.28 -2.87
N PRO A 87 10.25 -10.21 -3.75
CA PRO A 87 11.37 -11.16 -3.74
C PRO A 87 12.10 -11.24 -2.40
N ALA A 88 12.15 -10.13 -1.65
CA ALA A 88 12.80 -10.09 -0.34
C ALA A 88 12.06 -10.93 0.73
N ASN A 89 10.76 -11.20 0.53
CA ASN A 89 9.93 -11.95 1.47
C ASN A 89 9.75 -13.42 1.05
N LYS A 90 10.46 -13.90 0.02
CA LYS A 90 10.32 -15.28 -0.49
C LYS A 90 10.53 -16.35 0.57
N ASP A 91 11.44 -16.11 1.53
CA ASP A 91 11.72 -17.06 2.60
C ASP A 91 10.57 -17.19 3.61
N GLU A 92 9.71 -16.18 3.70
CA GLU A 92 8.49 -16.20 4.53
C GLU A 92 7.32 -16.89 3.80
N PHE A 93 7.32 -16.85 2.46
CA PHE A 93 6.23 -17.35 1.60
C PHE A 93 6.66 -18.50 0.67
N LYS A 94 7.44 -19.46 1.17
CA LYS A 94 8.04 -20.55 0.36
C LYS A 94 7.04 -21.40 -0.43
N GLU A 95 5.82 -21.57 0.10
CA GLU A 95 4.76 -22.37 -0.52
C GLU A 95 3.80 -21.57 -1.42
N VAL A 96 4.03 -20.26 -1.54
CA VAL A 96 3.16 -19.36 -2.31
C VAL A 96 3.91 -18.88 -3.54
N SER A 97 3.49 -19.39 -4.71
CA SER A 97 4.00 -18.86 -5.98
C SER A 97 3.37 -17.49 -6.29
N PRO A 98 4.02 -16.63 -7.09
CA PRO A 98 3.44 -15.36 -7.51
C PRO A 98 2.09 -15.51 -8.22
N GLU A 99 1.91 -16.60 -8.97
CA GLU A 99 0.66 -16.92 -9.67
C GLU A 99 -0.45 -17.27 -8.68
N ARG A 100 -0.12 -18.06 -7.64
CA ARG A 100 -1.06 -18.39 -6.55
C ARG A 100 -1.45 -17.13 -5.77
N ALA A 101 -0.47 -16.31 -5.38
CA ALA A 101 -0.73 -15.04 -4.68
C ALA A 101 -1.66 -14.13 -5.48
N PHE A 102 -1.46 -14.05 -6.81
CA PHE A 102 -2.34 -13.29 -7.69
C PHE A 102 -3.74 -13.90 -7.80
N ALA A 103 -3.86 -15.23 -7.88
CA ALA A 103 -5.16 -15.91 -7.88
C ALA A 103 -5.94 -15.67 -6.58
N ASP A 104 -5.29 -15.79 -5.43
CA ASP A 104 -5.89 -15.52 -4.12
C ASP A 104 -6.34 -14.05 -4.00
N PHE A 105 -5.52 -13.12 -4.49
CA PHE A 105 -5.88 -11.70 -4.58
C PHE A 105 -7.10 -11.46 -5.49
N ALA A 106 -7.15 -12.07 -6.67
CA ALA A 106 -8.24 -11.90 -7.62
C ALA A 106 -9.55 -12.47 -7.08
N LEU A 107 -9.52 -13.69 -6.52
CA LEU A 107 -10.69 -14.30 -5.90
C LEU A 107 -11.18 -13.50 -4.69
N GLY A 108 -10.27 -13.07 -3.81
CA GLY A 108 -10.60 -12.20 -2.68
C GLY A 108 -11.22 -10.88 -3.13
N SER A 109 -10.69 -10.28 -4.20
CA SER A 109 -11.21 -9.04 -4.78
C SER A 109 -12.62 -9.24 -5.36
N ILE A 110 -12.88 -10.34 -6.07
CA ILE A 110 -14.21 -10.65 -6.63
C ILE A 110 -15.24 -10.80 -5.50
N VAL A 111 -14.90 -11.56 -4.45
CA VAL A 111 -15.79 -11.75 -3.29
C VAL A 111 -16.07 -10.42 -2.59
N LEU A 112 -15.03 -9.60 -2.35
CA LEU A 112 -15.19 -8.27 -1.76
C LEU A 112 -16.14 -7.40 -2.57
N HIS A 113 -15.93 -7.29 -3.88
CA HIS A 113 -16.76 -6.44 -4.73
C HIS A 113 -18.19 -6.96 -4.88
N PHE A 114 -18.40 -8.27 -4.81
CA PHE A 114 -19.73 -8.86 -4.77
C PHE A 114 -20.51 -8.40 -3.53
N PHE A 115 -19.90 -8.45 -2.34
CA PHE A 115 -20.53 -7.96 -1.11
C PHE A 115 -20.76 -6.45 -1.12
N VAL A 116 -19.79 -5.67 -1.61
CA VAL A 116 -19.93 -4.22 -1.76
C VAL A 116 -21.12 -3.86 -2.67
N TYR A 117 -21.24 -4.53 -3.82
CA TYR A 117 -22.35 -4.28 -4.75
C TYR A 117 -23.70 -4.68 -4.17
N ASN A 118 -23.76 -5.78 -3.43
CA ASN A 118 -24.98 -6.19 -2.73
C ASN A 118 -25.37 -5.21 -1.60
N PHE A 119 -24.39 -4.63 -0.92
CA PHE A 119 -24.60 -3.68 0.18
C PHE A 119 -24.92 -2.26 -0.28
N LEU A 120 -24.61 -1.91 -1.54
CA LEU A 120 -24.91 -0.60 -2.14
C LEU A 120 -26.41 -0.28 -2.16
N GLY A 121 -27.26 -1.31 -2.25
CA GLY A 121 -28.70 -1.31 -1.92
C GLY A 121 -29.47 -0.03 -2.21
#